data_AF-A0A067FH33-F1
#
_entry.id   AF-A0A067FH33-F1
#
_cell.length_a   1.000
_cell.length_b   1.000
_cell.length_c   1.000
_cell.angle_alpha   90.00
_cell.angle_beta   90.00
_cell.angle_gamma   90.00
#
_symmetry.space_group_name_H-M   'P 1'
#
loop_
_entity.id
_entity.type
_entity.pdbx_description
1 polymer ?
#
loop_
_entity_poly.entity_id
_entity_poly.type
_entity_poly.pdbx_seq_one_letter_code
_entity_poly.pdbx_strand_id
1 'polypeptide(L)' 'MQVCIVYMGSLPAGEYSPLAHHLSVLQEGIQDSLANDVLVRSYERSFNGFAAKLTDEEQNRIS' A
#
# COMPACT_ATOMS: atom_id res chain seq x y z
N MET A 1 -9.52 -2.35 -13.06
CA MET A 1 -8.87 -2.28 -11.73
C MET A 1 -8.88 -3.68 -11.14
N GLN A 2 -7.72 -4.15 -10.70
CA GLN A 2 -7.56 -5.43 -10.00
C GLN A 2 -7.07 -5.15 -8.57
N VAL A 3 -7.36 -6.09 -7.65
CA VAL A 3 -6.85 -6.01 -6.28
C VAL A 3 -5.49 -6.70 -6.24
N CYS A 4 -4.47 -5.96 -5.83
CA CYS A 4 -3.09 -6.42 -5.77
C CYS A 4 -2.61 -6.37 -4.33
N ILE A 5 -1.71 -7.27 -3.96
CA ILE A 5 -1.01 -7.19 -2.67
C ILE A 5 0.36 -6.59 -2.93
N VAL A 6 0.63 -5.43 -2.32
CA VAL A 6 1.94 -4.80 -2.27
C VAL A 6 2.67 -5.36 -1.05
N TYR A 7 3.74 -6.11 -1.31
CA TYR A 7 4.59 -6.67 -0.26
C TYR A 7 5.75 -5.72 0.02
N MET A 8 5.82 -5.21 1.25
CA MET A 8 6.79 -4.20 1.69
C MET A 8 7.90 -4.80 2.57
N GLY A 9 8.12 -6.10 2.49
CA GLY A 9 9.15 -6.80 3.25
C GLY A 9 8.76 -7.15 4.69
N SER A 10 9.76 -7.18 5.58
CA SER A 10 9.57 -7.40 7.01
C SER A 10 9.07 -6.13 7.70
N LEU A 11 8.25 -6.28 8.74
CA LEU A 11 7.88 -5.14 9.59
C LEU A 11 9.14 -4.51 10.23
N PRO A 12 9.34 -3.19 10.09
CA PRO A 12 10.39 -2.46 10.78
C PRO A 12 10.30 -2.63 12.30
N ALA A 13 11.45 -2.71 12.96
CA ALA A 13 11.52 -2.70 14.43
C ALA A 13 11.51 -1.26 14.98
N GLY A 14 10.85 -1.03 16.12
CA GLY A 14 10.80 0.27 16.80
C GLY A 14 9.46 1.00 16.65
N GLU A 15 9.46 2.33 16.83
CA GLU A 15 8.29 3.16 16.56
C GLU A 15 8.01 3.20 15.07
N TYR A 16 7.05 2.39 14.65
CA TYR A 16 6.61 2.29 13.26
C TYR A 16 5.08 2.33 13.20
N SER A 17 4.56 3.14 12.29
CA SER A 17 3.14 3.16 11.95
C SER A 17 2.95 2.54 10.57
N PRO A 18 2.63 1.22 10.49
CA PRO A 18 2.45 0.51 9.23
C PRO A 18 1.45 1.22 8.32
N LEU A 19 0.30 1.62 8.87
CA LEU A 19 -0.75 2.28 8.10
C LEU A 19 -0.28 3.57 7.44
N ALA A 20 0.45 4.43 8.17
CA ALA A 20 0.94 5.69 7.63
C ALA A 20 1.94 5.45 6.49
N HIS A 21 2.81 4.45 6.63
CA HIS A 21 3.76 4.09 5.58
C HIS A 21 3.04 3.47 4.37
N HIS A 22 2.08 2.57 4.58
CA HIS A 22 1.28 1.99 3.49
C HIS A 22 0.57 3.08 2.68
N LEU A 23 -0.03 4.08 3.36
CA LEU A 23 -0.68 5.20 2.71
C LEU A 23 0.31 6.07 1.93
N SER A 24 1.50 6.35 2.48
CA SER A 24 2.55 7.12 1.79
C SER A 24 2.98 6.45 0.48
N VAL A 25 3.27 5.15 0.51
CA VAL A 25 3.67 4.39 -0.69
C VAL A 25 2.53 4.33 -1.71
N LEU A 26 1.30 4.15 -1.24
CA LEU A 26 0.13 4.14 -2.10
C LEU A 26 -0.07 5.51 -2.77
N GLN A 27 0.08 6.61 -2.03
CA GLN A 27 -0.01 7.99 -2.53
C GLN A 27 1.07 8.33 -3.57
N GLU A 28 2.31 7.86 -3.40
CA GLU A 28 3.37 8.05 -4.40
C GLU A 28 3.04 7.36 -5.74
N GLY A 29 2.35 6.22 -5.66
CA GLY A 29 2.00 5.39 -6.81
C GLY A 29 0.76 5.80 -7.58
N ILE A 30 -0.17 6.51 -6.94
CA ILE A 30 -1.48 6.87 -7.52
C ILE A 30 -1.70 8.38 -7.43
N GLN A 31 -2.76 8.87 -8.06
CA GLN A 31 -3.14 10.28 -7.88
C GLN A 31 -3.67 10.49 -6.45
N ASP A 32 -3.01 11.39 -5.69
CA ASP A 32 -3.18 11.63 -4.24
C ASP A 32 -4.63 11.57 -3.69
N SER A 33 -5.61 12.00 -4.48
CA SER A 33 -7.01 12.09 -4.05
C SER A 33 -7.75 10.76 -3.92
N LEU A 34 -7.15 9.63 -4.30
CA LEU A 34 -7.82 8.31 -4.32
C LEU A 34 -7.26 7.28 -3.33
N ALA A 35 -6.18 7.58 -2.61
CA ALA A 35 -5.46 6.59 -1.79
C ALA A 35 -6.30 5.87 -0.73
N ASN A 36 -7.14 6.62 -0.02
CA ASN A 36 -8.04 6.02 0.97
C ASN A 36 -9.18 5.23 0.31
N ASP A 37 -9.59 5.59 -0.91
CA ASP A 37 -10.70 4.96 -1.61
C ASP A 37 -10.28 3.65 -2.30
N VAL A 38 -8.99 3.52 -2.65
CA VAL A 38 -8.44 2.32 -3.30
C VAL A 38 -7.83 1.32 -2.32
N LEU A 39 -7.51 1.74 -1.08
CA LEU A 39 -6.99 0.84 -0.05
C LEU A 39 -8.07 -0.16 0.38
N VAL A 40 -7.84 -1.44 0.13
CA VAL A 40 -8.73 -2.53 0.54
C VAL A 40 -8.38 -3.03 1.93
N ARG A 41 -7.08 -3.18 2.22
CA ARG A 41 -6.61 -3.69 3.51
C ARG A 41 -5.17 -3.31 3.79
N SER A 42 -4.90 -2.86 5.01
CA SER A 42 -3.55 -2.74 5.57
C SER A 42 -3.21 -4.01 6.36
N TYR A 43 -2.08 -4.66 6.06
CA TYR A 43 -1.57 -5.81 6.82
C TYR A 43 -0.46 -5.35 7.75
N GLU A 44 -0.72 -5.38 9.05
CA GLU A 44 0.16 -4.74 10.05
C GLU A 44 0.72 -5.73 11.08
N ARG A 45 0.19 -6.97 11.10
CA ARG A 45 0.55 -8.01 12.07
C ARG A 45 1.26 -9.21 11.44
N SER A 46 0.76 -9.66 10.28
CA SER A 46 1.21 -10.91 9.66
C SER A 46 2.43 -10.73 8.77
N PHE A 47 2.52 -9.59 8.08
CA PHE A 47 3.65 -9.17 7.24
C PHE A 47 3.49 -7.66 6.94
N ASN A 48 4.52 -7.00 6.43
CA ASN A 48 4.46 -5.59 6.05
C ASN A 48 3.90 -5.46 4.63
N GLY A 49 2.75 -4.83 4.47
CA GLY A 49 2.16 -4.62 3.16
C GLY A 49 0.67 -4.31 3.19
N PHE A 50 0.10 -4.06 2.01
CA PHE A 50 -1.31 -3.71 1.87
C PHE A 50 -1.91 -4.26 0.59
N ALA A 51 -3.24 -4.39 0.58
CA ALA A 51 -4.01 -4.69 -0.62
C ALA A 51 -4.71 -3.43 -1.12
N ALA A 52 -4.57 -3.12 -2.41
CA ALA A 52 -5.19 -1.95 -3.04
C ALA A 52 -5.78 -2.30 -4.41
N LYS A 53 -6.83 -1.57 -4.80
CA LYS A 53 -7.40 -1.61 -6.15
C LYS A 53 -6.60 -0.68 -7.06
N LEU A 54 -5.87 -1.26 -8.01
CA LEU A 54 -4.99 -0.50 -8.89
C LEU A 54 -5.34 -0.79 -10.36
N THR A 55 -5.09 0.19 -11.21
CA THR A 55 -4.95 0.02 -12.65
C THR A 55 -3.59 -0.60 -12.98
N ASP A 56 -3.42 -1.10 -14.20
CA ASP A 56 -2.15 -1.70 -14.63
C ASP A 56 -1.02 -0.66 -14.66
N GLU A 57 -1.34 0.61 -14.95
CA GLU A 57 -0.39 1.73 -14.88
C GLU A 57 0.06 2.02 -13.45
N GLU A 58 -0.88 2.07 -12.50
CA GLU A 58 -0.56 2.31 -11.08
C GLU A 58 0.22 1.15 -10.45
N GLN A 59 -0.07 -0.10 -10.84
CA GLN A 59 0.74 -1.25 -10.43
C GLN A 59 2.19 -1.10 -10.86
N ASN A 60 2.43 -0.69 -12.11
CA ASN A 60 3.79 -0.48 -12.62
C ASN A 60 4.53 0.68 -11.92
N ARG A 61 3.82 1.62 -11.31
CA ARG A 61 4.42 2.73 -10.55
C ARG A 61 4.79 2.36 -9.13
N ILE A 62 4.06 1.42 -8.53
CA ILE A 62 4.27 0.93 -7.15
C ILE A 62 5.23 -0.27 -7.12
N SER A 63 5.37 -0.99 -8.23
CA SER A 63 6.24 -2.16 -8.38
C SER A 63 7.74 -1.86 -8.28
#